data_AF-A0A954GQB3-F1
#
_entry.id   AF-A0A954GQB3-F1
#
_cell.length_a   1.000
_cell.length_b   1.000
_cell.length_c   1.000
_cell.angle_alpha   90.00
_cell.angle_beta   90.00
_cell.angle_gamma   90.00
#
_symmetry.space_group_name_H-M   'P 1'
#
loop_
_entity.id
_entity.type
_entity.pdbx_description
1 polymer ?
#
loop_
_entity_poly.entity_id
_entity_poly.type
_entity_poly.pdbx_seq_one_letter_code
_entity_poly.pdbx_strand_id
1 'polypeptide(L)'
;DERIMKKRDGTMFWCRVRGQSLDPEAPFAKAVWSFADISESRPVAELTRRERLVVKMMAEGRTSKEIARSLGISHRTVEAHRARLMEKFKAKNSLELVANIAGIPL
;
A
#
# COMPACT_ATOMS: atom_id res chain seq x y z
N ASP A 1 -2.61 14.39 6.74
CA ASP A 1 -2.33 13.41 5.68
C ASP A 1 -2.05 12.06 6.31
N GLU A 2 -2.35 10.96 5.62
CA GLU A 2 -2.02 9.59 6.06
C GLU A 2 -1.21 8.90 4.98
N ARG A 3 -0.04 8.37 5.33
CA ARG A 3 0.89 7.77 4.37
C ARG A 3 1.76 6.70 4.99
N ILE A 4 2.25 5.79 4.16
CA ILE A 4 3.24 4.79 4.58
C ILE A 4 4.59 5.50 4.75
N MET A 5 5.19 5.37 5.93
CA MET A 5 6.50 5.87 6.29
C MET A 5 7.42 4.70 6.66
N LYS A 6 8.74 4.95 6.70
CA LYS A 6 9.75 3.94 7.04
C LYS A 6 10.43 4.31 8.36
N LYS A 7 10.43 3.40 9.33
CA LYS A 7 11.19 3.51 10.58
C LYS A 7 12.70 3.35 10.31
N ARG A 8 13.55 3.78 11.26
CA ARG A 8 15.01 3.72 11.11
C ARG A 8 15.54 2.29 10.92
N ASP A 9 14.87 1.31 11.52
CA ASP A 9 15.17 -0.14 11.39
C ASP A 9 14.77 -0.73 10.02
N GLY A 10 14.03 0.03 9.20
CA GLY A 10 13.57 -0.37 7.89
C GLY A 10 12.10 -0.80 7.82
N THR A 11 11.43 -0.92 8.97
CA THR A 11 10.03 -1.33 9.06
C THR A 11 9.12 -0.28 8.44
N MET A 12 8.21 -0.70 7.56
CA MET A 12 7.19 0.19 7.00
C MET A 12 5.99 0.27 7.94
N PHE A 13 5.42 1.44 8.10
CA PHE A 13 4.28 1.66 9.00
C PHE A 13 3.36 2.75 8.45
N TRP A 14 2.06 2.63 8.68
CA TRP A 14 1.13 3.71 8.33
C TRP A 14 1.27 4.83 9.36
N CYS A 15 1.46 6.05 8.87
CA CYS A 15 1.66 7.23 9.70
C CYS A 15 0.65 8.30 9.35
N ARG A 16 -0.06 8.80 10.36
CA ARG A 16 -0.80 10.04 10.26
C ARG A 16 0.16 11.20 10.52
N VAL A 17 0.27 12.08 9.54
CA VAL A 17 1.10 13.28 9.60
C VAL A 17 0.19 14.50 9.67
N ARG A 18 0.41 15.35 10.69
CA ARG A 18 -0.18 16.68 10.76
C ARG A 18 0.93 17.72 10.83
N GLY A 19 0.78 18.78 10.05
CA GLY A 19 1.60 19.98 10.12
C GLY A 19 0.71 21.14 10.49
N GLN A 20 1.09 21.91 11.51
CA GLN A 20 0.43 23.15 11.88
C GLN A 20 1.45 24.26 11.88
N SER A 21 1.18 25.32 11.14
CA SER A 21 2.01 26.53 11.22
C SER A 21 1.80 27.22 12.56
N LEU A 22 2.87 27.78 13.10
CA LEU A 22 2.83 28.63 14.29
C LEU A 22 2.75 30.12 13.93
N ASP A 23 2.86 30.46 12.64
CA ASP A 23 2.89 31.84 12.16
C ASP A 23 2.00 31.97 10.91
N PRO A 24 0.81 32.57 11.02
CA PRO A 24 -0.09 32.77 9.89
C PRO A 24 0.47 33.68 8.80
N GLU A 25 1.35 34.63 9.14
CA GLU A 25 1.93 35.58 8.19
C GLU A 25 3.14 34.99 7.46
N ALA A 26 3.85 34.06 8.10
CA ALA A 26 4.91 33.27 7.49
C ALA A 26 4.71 31.75 7.71
N PRO A 27 3.75 31.11 7.02
CA PRO A 27 3.29 29.74 7.30
C PRO A 27 4.39 28.67 7.33
N PHE A 28 5.46 28.87 6.58
CA PHE A 28 6.57 27.94 6.45
C PHE A 28 7.79 28.27 7.32
N ALA A 29 7.81 29.42 8.00
CA ALA A 29 8.95 29.82 8.85
C ALA A 29 9.04 28.96 10.11
N LYS A 30 7.88 28.61 10.70
CA LYS A 30 7.78 27.77 11.90
C LYS A 30 6.55 26.89 11.83
N ALA A 31 6.75 25.58 11.93
CA ALA A 31 5.67 24.61 11.96
C ALA A 31 5.94 23.49 12.96
N VAL A 32 4.89 23.05 13.63
CA VAL A 32 4.90 21.82 14.44
C VAL A 32 4.42 20.67 13.57
N TRP A 33 5.22 19.61 13.50
CA TRP A 33 4.85 18.37 12.84
C TRP A 33 4.60 17.29 13.88
N SER A 34 3.47 16.62 13.79
CA SER A 34 3.17 15.42 14.57
C SER A 34 3.03 14.20 13.66
N PHE A 35 3.57 13.08 14.16
CA PHE A 35 3.61 11.80 13.48
C PHE A 35 3.02 10.76 14.43
N ALA A 36 1.87 10.21 14.08
CA ALA A 36 1.25 9.12 14.83
C ALA A 36 1.36 7.83 14.04
N ASP A 37 1.91 6.78 14.67
CA ASP A 37 1.85 5.41 14.13
C ASP A 37 0.40 4.93 14.24
N ILE A 38 -0.23 4.62 13.11
CA ILE A 38 -1.61 4.12 13.03
C ILE A 38 -1.64 2.66 12.55
N SER A 39 -0.52 1.96 12.65
CA SER A 39 -0.39 0.60 12.09
C SER A 39 -1.21 -0.44 12.83
N GLU A 40 -1.64 -0.18 14.07
CA GLU A 40 -2.56 -1.05 14.80
C GLU A 40 -3.90 -1.19 14.09
N SER A 41 -4.47 -0.08 13.59
CA SER A 41 -5.74 -0.09 12.86
C SER A 41 -5.57 -0.30 11.37
N ARG A 42 -4.38 0.00 10.83
CA ARG A 42 -4.08 -0.10 9.39
C ARG A 42 -2.69 -0.72 9.20
N PRO A 43 -2.54 -2.05 9.29
CA PRO A 43 -1.25 -2.70 9.14
C PRO A 43 -0.72 -2.54 7.71
N VAL A 44 0.61 -2.45 7.57
CA VAL A 44 1.24 -2.48 6.24
C VAL A 44 1.23 -3.92 5.76
N ALA A 45 0.68 -4.13 4.56
CA ALA A 45 0.68 -5.44 3.92
C ALA A 45 2.10 -5.95 3.68
N GLU A 46 2.46 -7.06 4.33
CA GLU A 46 3.72 -7.74 4.09
C GLU A 46 3.69 -8.47 2.75
N LEU A 47 4.20 -7.82 1.71
CA LEU A 47 4.29 -8.39 0.38
C LEU A 47 5.75 -8.75 0.06
N THR A 48 5.97 -9.82 -0.69
CA THR A 48 7.25 -10.06 -1.36
C THR A 48 7.44 -9.06 -2.51
N ARG A 49 8.65 -8.98 -3.08
CA ARG A 49 8.92 -8.12 -4.24
C ARG A 49 8.02 -8.48 -5.43
N ARG A 50 7.82 -9.78 -5.68
CA ARG A 50 6.98 -10.26 -6.78
C ARG A 50 5.50 -9.98 -6.52
N GLU A 51 5.04 -10.21 -5.30
CA GLU A 51 3.67 -9.89 -4.88
C GLU A 51 3.35 -8.39 -5.04
N ARG A 52 4.26 -7.51 -4.63
CA ARG A 52 4.12 -6.05 -4.85
C ARG A 52 3.92 -5.69 -6.32
N LEU A 53 4.70 -6.30 -7.22
CA LEU A 53 4.58 -6.03 -8.65
C LEU A 53 3.22 -6.45 -9.19
N VAL A 54 2.76 -7.66 -8.84
CA VAL A 54 1.46 -8.17 -9.26
C VAL A 54 0.34 -7.27 -8.74
N VAL A 55 0.34 -6.93 -7.44
CA VAL A 55 -0.67 -6.06 -6.84
C VAL A 55 -0.67 -4.67 -7.45
N LYS A 56 0.51 -4.08 -7.68
CA LYS A 56 0.63 -2.76 -8.32
C LYS A 56 -0.07 -2.75 -9.68
N MET A 57 0.21 -3.74 -10.53
CA MET A 57 -0.42 -3.82 -11.84
C MET A 57 -1.91 -4.16 -11.77
N MET A 58 -2.36 -4.90 -10.75
CA MET A 58 -3.79 -5.09 -10.50
C MET A 58 -4.47 -3.77 -10.13
N ALA A 59 -3.84 -2.94 -9.29
CA ALA A 59 -4.35 -1.62 -8.93
C ALA A 59 -4.38 -0.65 -10.12
N GLU A 60 -3.49 -0.83 -11.10
CA GLU A 60 -3.53 -0.15 -12.41
C GLU A 60 -4.64 -0.67 -13.34
N GLY A 61 -5.44 -1.66 -12.92
CA GLY A 61 -6.53 -2.25 -13.70
C GLY A 61 -6.09 -3.28 -14.75
N ARG A 62 -4.84 -3.75 -14.71
CA ARG A 62 -4.33 -4.72 -15.69
C ARG A 62 -4.92 -6.11 -15.47
N THR A 63 -5.22 -6.79 -16.57
CA THR A 63 -5.63 -8.19 -16.60
C THR A 63 -4.45 -9.13 -16.35
N SER A 64 -4.70 -10.36 -15.91
CA SER A 64 -3.63 -11.36 -15.71
C SER A 64 -2.78 -11.62 -16.95
N LYS A 65 -3.37 -11.48 -18.15
CA LYS A 65 -2.64 -11.65 -19.43
C LYS A 65 -1.66 -10.50 -19.67
N GLU A 66 -2.05 -9.27 -19.35
CA GLU A 66 -1.17 -8.09 -19.48
C GLU A 66 -0.05 -8.11 -18.44
N ILE A 67 -0.38 -8.47 -17.19
CA ILE A 67 0.60 -8.67 -16.13
C ILE A 67 1.63 -9.73 -16.53
N ALA A 68 1.15 -10.86 -17.04
CA ALA A 68 1.99 -11.96 -17.51
C ALA A 68 2.96 -11.51 -18.60
N ARG A 69 2.46 -10.80 -19.61
CA ARG A 69 3.27 -10.22 -20.68
C ARG A 69 4.32 -9.24 -20.13
N SER A 70 3.94 -8.37 -19.20
CA SER A 70 4.84 -7.41 -18.58
C SER A 70 5.93 -8.04 -17.71
N LEU A 71 5.68 -9.22 -17.15
CA LEU A 71 6.61 -9.93 -16.26
C LEU A 71 7.39 -11.06 -16.94
N GLY A 72 7.08 -11.38 -18.20
CA GLY A 72 7.70 -12.50 -18.93
C GLY A 72 7.36 -13.87 -18.33
N ILE A 73 6.16 -14.04 -17.76
CA ILE A 73 5.69 -15.29 -17.14
C ILE A 73 4.35 -15.72 -17.73
N SER A 74 3.90 -16.94 -17.41
CA SER A 74 2.57 -17.41 -17.81
C SER A 74 1.45 -16.68 -17.05
N HIS A 75 0.32 -16.41 -17.71
CA HIS A 75 -0.88 -15.89 -17.05
C HIS A 75 -1.39 -16.81 -15.93
N ARG A 76 -1.17 -18.13 -16.03
CA ARG A 76 -1.48 -19.08 -14.96
C ARG A 76 -0.64 -18.83 -13.70
N THR A 77 0.61 -18.41 -13.86
CA THR A 77 1.48 -18.03 -12.74
C THR A 77 0.96 -16.75 -12.06
N VAL A 78 0.48 -15.78 -12.84
CA VAL A 78 -0.15 -14.57 -12.29
C VAL A 78 -1.43 -14.93 -11.52
N GLU A 79 -2.30 -15.77 -12.06
CA GLU A 79 -3.49 -16.26 -11.35
C GLU A 79 -3.12 -16.94 -10.02
N ALA A 80 -2.08 -17.78 -10.02
CA ALA A 80 -1.60 -18.40 -8.78
C ALA A 80 -1.11 -17.36 -7.76
N HIS A 81 -0.41 -16.30 -8.20
CA HIS A 81 -0.05 -15.19 -7.30
C HIS A 81 -1.29 -14.46 -6.77
N ARG A 82 -2.29 -14.17 -7.62
CA ARG A 82 -3.54 -13.53 -7.22
C ARG A 82 -4.30 -14.36 -6.19
N ALA A 83 -4.41 -15.67 -6.42
CA ALA A 83 -5.07 -16.59 -5.49
C ALA A 83 -4.40 -16.61 -4.11
N ARG A 84 -3.06 -16.76 -4.07
CA ARG A 84 -2.31 -16.71 -2.81
C ARG A 84 -2.44 -15.38 -2.10
N LEU A 85 -2.46 -14.27 -2.83
CA LEU A 85 -2.68 -12.94 -2.27
C LEU A 85 -4.08 -12.80 -1.68
N MET A 86 -5.12 -13.21 -2.42
CA MET A 86 -6.50 -13.17 -1.93
C MET A 86 -6.66 -14.02 -0.66
N GLU A 87 -6.06 -15.21 -0.61
CA GLU A 87 -6.04 -16.06 0.59
C GLU A 87 -5.30 -15.38 1.76
N LYS A 88 -4.08 -14.89 1.51
CA LYS A 88 -3.23 -14.22 2.51
C LYS A 88 -3.91 -13.00 3.15
N PHE A 89 -4.65 -12.23 2.36
CA PHE A 89 -5.36 -11.02 2.81
C PHE A 89 -6.86 -11.24 3.04
N LYS A 90 -7.32 -12.51 3.04
CA LYS A 90 -8.73 -12.91 3.24
C LYS A 90 -9.72 -12.13 2.37
N ALA A 91 -9.31 -11.77 1.16
CA ALA A 91 -10.11 -10.99 0.22
C ALA A 91 -10.94 -11.90 -0.69
N LYS A 92 -12.20 -11.55 -0.92
CA LYS A 92 -13.13 -12.31 -1.78
C LYS A 92 -12.94 -11.99 -3.26
N ASN A 93 -12.39 -10.83 -3.58
CA ASN A 93 -12.12 -10.41 -4.94
C ASN A 93 -10.90 -9.49 -5.03
N SER A 94 -10.51 -9.14 -6.26
CA SER A 94 -9.32 -8.32 -6.50
C SER A 94 -9.45 -6.87 -6.03
N LEU A 95 -10.65 -6.31 -6.02
CA LEU A 95 -10.87 -4.95 -5.52
C LEU A 95 -10.66 -4.92 -3.99
N GLU A 96 -11.23 -5.89 -3.28
CA GLU A 96 -11.05 -6.06 -1.84
C GLU A 96 -9.59 -6.31 -1.48
N LEU A 97 -8.87 -7.12 -2.27
CA LEU A 97 -7.43 -7.32 -2.09
C LEU A 97 -6.66 -6.00 -2.21
N VAL A 98 -6.92 -5.22 -3.27
CA VAL A 98 -6.22 -3.96 -3.52
C VAL A 98 -6.53 -2.95 -2.42
N ALA A 99 -7.78 -2.88 -1.97
CA ALA A 99 -8.19 -2.00 -0.89
C ALA A 99 -7.55 -2.37 0.46
N ASN A 100 -7.56 -3.65 0.83
CA ASN A 100 -6.90 -4.16 2.04
C ASN A 100 -5.41 -3.81 2.06
N ILE A 101 -4.73 -3.94 0.91
CA ILE A 101 -3.29 -3.62 0.79
C ILE A 101 -3.03 -2.11 0.82
N ALA A 102 -3.87 -1.32 0.16
CA ALA A 102 -3.80 0.13 0.20
C ALA A 102 -4.29 0.70 1.55
N GLY A 103 -4.85 -0.12 2.43
CA GLY A 103 -5.53 0.25 3.66
C GLY A 103 -6.72 1.20 3.45
N ILE A 104 -7.32 1.16 2.26
CA ILE A 104 -8.54 1.91 1.96
C ILE A 104 -9.72 1.07 2.50
N PRO A 105 -10.58 1.60 3.39
CA PRO A 105 -11.79 0.89 3.77
C PRO A 105 -12.73 0.79 2.55
N LEU A 106 -13.28 -0.41 2.30
CA LEU A 106 -14.37 -0.66 1.35
C LEU A 106 -15.70 -0.83 2.08
#